data_AF-A0A7S4D7I1-F1
#
_entry.id   AF-A0A7S4D7I1-F1
#
_cell.length_a   1.000
_cell.length_b   1.000
_cell.length_c   1.000
_cell.angle_alpha   90.00
_cell.angle_beta   90.00
_cell.angle_gamma   90.00
#
_symmetry.space_group_name_H-M   'P 1'
#
loop_
_entity.id
_entity.type
_entity.pdbx_description
1 polymer ?
#
loop_
_entity_poly.entity_id
_entity_poly.type
_entity_poly.pdbx_seq_one_letter_code
_entity_poly.pdbx_strand_id
1 'polypeptide(L)'
;MYLATHELDFLIVYFDLDGNGKLSLDEFVKGIHGTMNKRRRAMVEKVFRALDHGDQGYLLIDDLVRRFNPSELPEVLSGEMTAEGRTNKMIASLEGARGMGEEIHHQISWGEWLSYYTEHSAGVIDDAEFVWRLERSWGVDEVDHDDERLGRLCALLRAKLEQTATGPAGATAKRQALRRIFKRYDRDESGNITPDEFALVLANYMIHVEEGQLGVVFNHFDQDGSGRIDFMEFIHYLYKDEEEM
;
A
#
# COMPACT_ATOMS: atom_id res chain seq x y z
N MET A 1 -20.98 18.08 27.30
CA MET A 1 -20.57 17.29 28.48
C MET A 1 -19.25 17.90 28.94
N TYR A 2 -19.20 18.52 30.13
CA TYR A 2 -17.98 19.12 30.66
C TYR A 2 -17.40 18.17 31.71
N LEU A 3 -16.09 17.89 31.63
CA LEU A 3 -15.37 17.11 32.64
C LEU A 3 -15.31 17.89 33.96
N ALA A 4 -15.43 17.19 35.09
CA ALA A 4 -15.28 17.81 36.39
C ALA A 4 -13.80 18.14 36.68
N THR A 5 -13.54 19.16 37.50
CA THR A 5 -12.17 19.66 37.77
C THR A 5 -11.20 18.59 38.29
N HIS A 6 -11.67 17.65 39.09
CA HIS A 6 -10.84 16.55 39.61
C HIS A 6 -10.54 15.47 38.54
N GLU A 7 -11.39 15.32 37.52
CA GLU A 7 -11.14 14.41 36.40
C GLU A 7 -10.10 15.00 35.43
N LEU A 8 -10.08 16.34 35.30
CA LEU A 8 -9.05 17.07 34.57
C LEU A 8 -7.67 16.93 35.23
N ASP A 9 -7.58 16.98 36.56
CA ASP A 9 -6.32 16.78 37.29
C ASP A 9 -5.70 15.39 37.01
N PHE A 10 -6.54 14.35 36.89
CA PHE A 10 -6.09 13.01 36.51
C PHE A 10 -5.59 12.93 35.06
N LEU A 11 -6.26 13.62 34.13
CA LEU A 11 -5.84 13.65 32.72
C LEU A 11 -4.52 14.40 32.53
N ILE A 12 -4.32 15.50 33.27
CA ILE A 12 -3.05 16.25 33.27
C ILE A 12 -1.93 15.35 33.78
N VAL A 13 -2.08 14.71 34.94
CA VAL A 13 -1.04 13.81 35.49
C VAL A 13 -0.74 12.62 34.57
N TYR A 14 -1.73 12.13 33.82
CA TYR A 14 -1.55 10.98 32.94
C TYR A 14 -0.89 11.33 31.60
N PHE A 15 -1.12 12.54 31.09
CA PHE A 15 -0.67 12.96 29.75
C PHE A 15 0.44 14.02 29.74
N ASP A 16 0.78 14.60 30.89
CA ASP A 16 1.92 15.51 31.07
C ASP A 16 3.24 14.74 30.91
N LEU A 17 3.83 14.81 29.72
CA LEU A 17 5.03 14.05 29.35
C LEU A 17 6.30 14.80 29.71
N ASP A 18 6.25 16.12 29.77
CA ASP A 18 7.40 16.95 30.15
C ASP A 18 7.45 17.26 31.67
N GLY A 19 6.38 16.90 32.40
CA GLY A 19 6.28 17.02 33.85
C GLY A 19 6.07 18.45 34.33
N ASN A 20 5.61 19.35 33.45
CA ASN A 20 5.46 20.78 33.75
C ASN A 20 4.18 21.10 34.58
N GLY A 21 3.36 20.09 34.86
CA GLY A 21 2.11 20.20 35.63
C GLY A 21 0.95 20.82 34.85
N LYS A 22 1.10 20.97 33.52
CA LYS A 22 0.08 21.44 32.60
C LYS A 22 0.01 20.46 31.44
N LEU A 23 -1.16 20.36 30.84
CA LEU A 23 -1.38 19.54 29.67
C LEU A 23 -1.39 20.44 28.43
N SER A 24 -0.31 20.43 27.64
CA SER A 24 -0.31 21.07 26.33
C SER A 24 -1.20 20.30 25.35
N LEU A 25 -1.65 20.98 24.28
CA LEU A 25 -2.42 20.32 23.23
C LEU A 25 -1.62 19.16 22.61
N ASP A 26 -0.31 19.33 22.42
CA ASP A 26 0.57 18.30 21.88
C ASP A 26 0.70 17.09 22.81
N GLU A 27 0.81 17.30 24.12
CA GLU A 27 0.85 16.24 25.13
C GLU A 27 -0.49 15.51 25.25
N PHE A 28 -1.59 16.26 25.23
CA PHE A 28 -2.93 15.69 25.19
C PHE A 28 -3.13 14.83 23.95
N VAL A 29 -2.74 15.35 22.79
CA VAL A 29 -2.86 14.65 21.51
C VAL A 29 -1.95 13.42 21.46
N LYS A 30 -0.67 13.52 21.87
CA LYS A 30 0.24 12.36 21.98
C LYS A 30 -0.30 11.31 22.94
N GLY A 31 -0.89 11.77 24.04
CA GLY A 31 -1.53 10.97 25.05
C GLY A 31 -2.74 10.16 24.54
N ILE A 32 -3.70 10.84 23.90
CA ILE A 32 -4.93 10.21 23.40
C ILE A 32 -4.69 9.39 22.12
N HIS A 33 -3.75 9.79 21.26
CA HIS A 33 -3.39 9.01 20.06
C HIS A 33 -2.57 7.78 20.41
N GLY A 34 -1.77 7.82 21.48
CA GLY A 34 -0.84 6.76 21.83
C GLY A 34 0.14 6.44 20.68
N THR A 35 0.58 5.19 20.61
CA THR A 35 1.33 4.69 19.44
C THR A 35 0.43 4.73 18.20
N MET A 36 0.94 5.21 17.06
CA MET A 36 0.19 5.25 15.79
C MET A 36 -0.61 3.97 15.57
N ASN A 37 -1.91 4.13 15.33
CA ASN A 37 -2.84 3.01 15.23
C ASN A 37 -2.48 2.07 14.06
N LYS A 38 -3.01 0.84 14.10
CA LYS A 38 -2.62 -0.23 13.16
C LYS A 38 -2.85 0.16 11.69
N ARG A 39 -3.95 0.85 11.39
CA ARG A 39 -4.34 1.25 10.03
C ARG A 39 -3.36 2.28 9.45
N ARG A 40 -3.12 3.37 10.18
CA ARG A 40 -2.15 4.40 9.79
C ARG A 40 -0.73 3.83 9.66
N ARG A 41 -0.33 2.96 10.59
CA ARG A 41 0.97 2.27 10.54
C ARG A 41 1.11 1.39 9.30
N ALA A 42 0.10 0.59 8.98
CA ALA A 42 0.12 -0.27 7.80
C ALA A 42 0.28 0.55 6.51
N MET A 43 -0.42 1.69 6.41
CA MET A 43 -0.28 2.60 5.27
C MET A 43 1.13 3.20 5.19
N VAL A 44 1.68 3.68 6.30
CA VAL A 44 3.05 4.23 6.36
C VAL A 44 4.11 3.18 6.01
N GLU A 45 3.93 1.94 6.45
CA GLU A 45 4.78 0.79 6.11
C GLU A 45 4.70 0.45 4.62
N LYS A 46 3.49 0.42 4.07
CA LYS A 46 3.24 0.15 2.66
C LYS A 46 3.93 1.18 1.77
N VAL A 47 3.83 2.46 2.11
CA VAL A 47 4.53 3.54 1.40
C VAL A 47 6.05 3.37 1.53
N PHE A 48 6.57 3.04 2.72
CA PHE A 48 8.00 2.81 2.90
C PHE A 48 8.51 1.71 1.96
N ARG A 49 7.85 0.55 1.93
CA ARG A 49 8.21 -0.55 1.03
C ARG A 49 8.11 -0.19 -0.45
N ALA A 50 7.11 0.61 -0.83
CA ALA A 50 6.96 1.06 -2.21
C ALA A 50 8.09 2.00 -2.67
N LEU A 51 8.74 2.69 -1.73
CA LEU A 51 9.86 3.60 -1.97
C LEU A 51 11.23 2.95 -1.78
N ASP A 52 11.30 1.83 -1.03
CA ASP A 52 12.52 1.07 -0.78
C ASP A 52 12.89 0.19 -1.98
N HIS A 53 13.48 0.84 -2.99
CA HIS A 53 13.95 0.15 -4.19
C HIS A 53 15.15 -0.75 -3.85
N GLY A 54 14.92 -2.07 -3.86
CA GLY A 54 15.95 -3.08 -3.65
C GLY A 54 15.99 -3.69 -2.24
N ASP A 55 14.97 -3.43 -1.41
CA ASP A 55 14.84 -4.01 -0.05
C ASP A 55 16.08 -3.73 0.83
N GLN A 56 16.61 -2.52 0.68
CA GLN A 56 17.84 -2.06 1.33
C GLN A 56 17.59 -1.62 2.78
N GLY A 57 16.33 -1.44 3.19
CA GLY A 57 15.92 -1.13 4.56
C GLY A 57 16.04 0.35 4.92
N TYR A 58 16.32 1.22 3.94
CA TYR A 58 16.39 2.67 4.09
C TYR A 58 15.95 3.38 2.80
N LEU A 59 15.44 4.61 2.94
CA LEU A 59 15.00 5.45 1.82
C LEU A 59 16.01 6.55 1.54
N LEU A 60 16.34 6.78 0.27
CA LEU A 60 17.18 7.91 -0.09
C LEU A 60 16.34 9.20 -0.20
N ILE A 61 16.83 10.30 0.40
CA ILE A 61 16.14 11.60 0.35
C ILE A 61 15.89 12.04 -1.10
N ASP A 62 16.87 11.85 -1.98
CA ASP A 62 16.75 12.23 -3.39
C ASP A 62 15.62 11.46 -4.10
N ASP A 63 15.42 10.20 -3.75
CA ASP A 63 14.35 9.37 -4.32
C ASP A 63 12.99 9.75 -3.74
N LEU A 64 12.94 10.10 -2.46
CA LEU A 64 11.73 10.67 -1.84
C LEU A 64 11.29 11.94 -2.55
N VAL A 65 12.21 12.89 -2.77
CA VAL A 65 11.90 14.18 -3.40
C VAL A 65 11.41 14.00 -4.83
N ARG A 66 11.97 13.05 -5.57
CA ARG A 66 11.53 12.74 -6.94
C ARG A 66 10.12 12.17 -7.01
N ARG A 67 9.71 11.39 -6.01
CA ARG A 67 8.44 10.65 -6.01
C ARG A 67 7.34 11.32 -5.22
N PHE A 68 7.67 12.24 -4.33
CA PHE A 68 6.71 13.00 -3.54
C PHE A 68 5.91 13.96 -4.42
N ASN A 69 4.58 13.82 -4.40
CA ASN A 69 3.66 14.72 -5.08
C ASN A 69 2.94 15.65 -4.09
N PRO A 70 3.40 16.89 -3.91
CA PRO A 70 2.74 17.86 -3.02
C PRO A 70 1.51 18.52 -3.64
N SER A 71 1.29 18.40 -4.95
CA SER A 71 0.36 19.26 -5.71
C SER A 71 -1.11 19.04 -5.35
N GLU A 72 -1.45 17.86 -4.85
CA GLU A 72 -2.81 17.48 -4.46
C GLU A 72 -3.09 17.66 -2.96
N LEU A 73 -2.13 18.21 -2.21
CA LEU A 73 -2.31 18.45 -0.78
C LEU A 73 -3.17 19.69 -0.53
N PRO A 74 -4.05 19.68 0.50
CA PRO A 74 -4.97 20.79 0.78
C PRO A 74 -4.29 22.16 0.91
N GLU A 75 -3.10 22.22 1.49
CA GLU A 75 -2.33 23.46 1.70
C GLU A 75 -1.78 24.03 0.38
N VAL A 76 -1.53 23.16 -0.61
CA VAL A 76 -1.06 23.56 -1.94
C VAL A 76 -2.23 23.93 -2.83
N LEU A 77 -3.34 23.17 -2.75
CA LEU A 77 -4.58 23.45 -3.48
C LEU A 77 -5.24 24.76 -3.04
N SER A 78 -5.20 25.07 -1.73
CA SER A 78 -5.72 26.34 -1.19
C SER A 78 -4.82 27.54 -1.50
N GLY A 79 -3.58 27.30 -1.97
CA GLY A 79 -2.59 28.34 -2.25
C GLY A 79 -1.91 28.92 -1.01
N GLU A 80 -2.14 28.33 0.16
CA GLU A 80 -1.48 28.71 1.42
C GLU A 80 0.03 28.39 1.39
N MET A 81 0.43 27.38 0.60
CA MET A 81 1.81 26.95 0.45
C MET A 81 2.11 26.54 -0.99
N THR A 82 3.35 26.78 -1.44
CA THR A 82 3.80 26.27 -2.74
C THR A 82 4.17 24.79 -2.64
N ALA A 83 4.05 24.07 -3.76
CA ALA A 83 4.52 22.69 -3.87
C ALA A 83 5.98 22.53 -3.40
N GLU A 84 6.87 23.42 -3.86
CA GLU A 84 8.27 23.46 -3.45
C GLU A 84 8.44 23.74 -1.95
N GLY A 85 7.67 24.68 -1.39
CA GLY A 85 7.67 24.98 0.04
C GLY A 85 7.25 23.78 0.89
N ARG A 86 6.25 23.01 0.43
CA ARG A 86 5.78 21.80 1.12
C ARG A 86 6.83 20.70 1.12
N THR A 87 7.54 20.50 0.00
CA THR A 87 8.65 19.55 -0.11
C THR A 87 9.82 19.95 0.79
N ASN A 88 10.24 21.22 0.74
CA ASN A 88 11.33 21.72 1.59
C ASN A 88 11.00 21.59 3.08
N LYS A 89 9.75 21.85 3.48
CA LYS A 89 9.30 21.66 4.86
C LYS A 89 9.36 20.19 5.30
N MET A 90 9.03 19.25 4.40
CA MET A 90 9.14 17.81 4.67
C MET A 90 10.61 17.42 4.89
N ILE A 91 11.50 17.82 4.00
CA ILE A 91 12.95 17.55 4.10
C ILE A 91 13.49 18.13 5.41
N ALA A 92 13.22 19.40 5.71
CA ALA A 92 13.69 20.05 6.94
C ALA A 92 13.17 19.38 8.21
N SER A 93 11.98 18.77 8.18
CA SER A 93 11.44 18.02 9.32
C SER A 93 12.10 16.65 9.47
N LEU A 94 12.40 15.97 8.35
CA LEU A 94 13.12 14.69 8.34
C LEU A 94 14.60 14.85 8.72
N GLU A 95 15.23 15.95 8.31
CA GLU A 95 16.60 16.31 8.66
C GLU A 95 16.71 16.90 10.06
N GLY A 96 15.76 17.76 10.47
CA GLY A 96 15.76 18.47 11.76
C GLY A 96 15.52 17.57 12.98
N ALA A 97 15.07 16.34 12.76
CA ALA A 97 15.04 15.30 13.80
C ALA A 97 16.44 14.79 14.18
N ARG A 98 17.47 15.05 13.35
CA ARG A 98 18.86 14.67 13.59
C ARG A 98 19.63 15.90 14.10
N GLY A 99 20.30 15.75 15.25
CA GLY A 99 21.00 16.85 15.92
C GLY A 99 22.04 17.52 15.00
N MET A 100 22.21 18.84 15.15
CA MET A 100 23.20 19.62 14.41
C MET A 100 24.61 19.00 14.56
N GLY A 101 25.17 18.47 13.48
CA GLY A 101 26.60 18.10 13.42
C GLY A 101 26.96 16.78 12.75
N GLU A 102 25.99 15.93 12.40
CA GLU A 102 26.27 14.73 11.61
C GLU A 102 26.17 15.04 10.11
N GLU A 103 27.06 14.43 9.31
CA GLU A 103 27.04 14.54 7.85
C GLU A 103 25.63 14.24 7.33
N ILE A 104 25.21 14.96 6.28
CA ILE A 104 23.90 14.77 5.64
C ILE A 104 23.84 13.33 5.13
N HIS A 105 23.39 12.41 5.98
CA HIS A 105 23.09 11.06 5.56
C HIS A 105 21.81 11.15 4.75
N HIS A 106 21.95 11.10 3.43
CA HIS A 106 20.85 11.05 2.46
C HIS A 106 19.96 9.81 2.61
N GLN A 107 19.98 9.11 3.75
CA GLN A 107 19.26 7.88 4.05
C GLN A 107 18.32 8.10 5.22
N ILE A 108 17.09 7.60 5.11
CA ILE A 108 16.04 7.63 6.13
C ILE A 108 15.70 6.19 6.50
N SER A 109 15.86 5.86 7.78
CA SER A 109 15.49 4.55 8.31
C SER A 109 13.98 4.44 8.53
N TRP A 110 13.49 3.20 8.66
CA TRP A 110 12.10 2.93 9.05
C TRP A 110 11.70 3.65 10.36
N GLY A 111 12.59 3.70 11.35
CA GLY A 111 12.30 4.35 12.64
C GLY A 111 12.07 5.85 12.52
N GLU A 112 12.83 6.52 11.65
CA GLU A 112 12.69 7.97 11.42
C GLU A 112 11.47 8.28 10.57
N TRP A 113 11.24 7.48 9.52
CA TRP A 113 10.04 7.55 8.71
C TRP A 113 8.78 7.40 9.57
N LEU A 114 8.75 6.40 10.44
CA LEU A 114 7.65 6.14 11.35
C LEU A 114 7.45 7.29 12.35
N SER A 115 8.54 7.87 12.87
CA SER A 115 8.49 8.98 13.82
C SER A 115 7.94 10.24 13.17
N TYR A 116 8.40 10.58 11.96
CA TYR A 116 7.89 11.69 11.16
C TYR A 116 6.37 11.60 10.98
N TYR A 117 5.87 10.44 10.53
CA TYR A 117 4.43 10.26 10.34
C TYR A 117 3.65 10.17 11.63
N THR A 118 4.25 9.73 12.74
CA THR A 118 3.60 9.74 14.06
C THR A 118 3.33 11.18 14.52
N GLU A 119 4.31 12.08 14.35
CA GLU A 119 4.16 13.50 14.69
C GLU A 119 3.17 14.20 13.75
N HIS A 120 3.21 13.90 12.44
CA HIS A 120 2.29 14.50 11.48
C HIS A 120 0.87 13.90 11.54
N SER A 121 0.74 12.65 12.00
CA SER A 121 -0.53 11.96 12.26
C SER A 121 -1.28 12.58 13.43
N ALA A 122 -0.56 13.11 14.42
CA ALA A 122 -1.15 13.67 15.64
C ALA A 122 -2.13 14.82 15.36
N GLY A 123 -1.88 15.62 14.31
CA GLY A 123 -2.77 16.71 13.90
C GLY A 123 -3.98 16.28 13.05
N VAL A 124 -4.05 15.01 12.63
CA VAL A 124 -5.12 14.50 11.76
C VAL A 124 -6.09 13.67 12.58
N ILE A 125 -7.29 14.20 12.77
CA ILE A 125 -8.32 13.59 13.64
C ILE A 125 -8.89 12.32 13.01
N ASP A 126 -9.06 12.28 11.68
CA ASP A 126 -9.66 11.15 10.97
C ASP A 126 -8.61 10.28 10.26
N ASP A 127 -8.70 8.96 10.47
CA ASP A 127 -7.85 7.98 9.80
C ASP A 127 -8.03 8.00 8.29
N ALA A 128 -9.26 8.21 7.80
CA ALA A 128 -9.52 8.24 6.36
C ALA A 128 -8.86 9.46 5.70
N GLU A 129 -8.86 10.59 6.37
CA GLU A 129 -8.14 11.78 5.92
C GLU A 129 -6.63 11.57 5.91
N PHE A 130 -6.07 10.94 6.95
CA PHE A 130 -4.65 10.62 7.02
C PHE A 130 -4.23 9.71 5.86
N VAL A 131 -4.98 8.62 5.68
CA VAL A 131 -4.73 7.65 4.59
C VAL A 131 -4.80 8.36 3.24
N TRP A 132 -5.89 9.07 2.97
CA TRP A 132 -6.08 9.78 1.71
C TRP A 132 -4.93 10.75 1.40
N ARG A 133 -4.42 11.47 2.41
CA ARG A 133 -3.26 12.36 2.25
C ARG A 133 -2.01 11.58 1.85
N LEU A 134 -1.75 10.43 2.46
CA LEU A 134 -0.61 9.58 2.10
C LEU A 134 -0.76 8.97 0.70
N GLU A 135 -1.96 8.52 0.36
CA GLU A 135 -2.26 7.96 -0.96
C GLU A 135 -1.97 8.97 -2.08
N ARG A 136 -2.46 10.21 -1.94
CA ARG A 136 -2.21 11.27 -2.93
C ARG A 136 -0.77 11.74 -2.97
N SER A 137 -0.07 11.72 -1.84
CA SER A 137 1.34 12.15 -1.75
C SER A 137 2.30 11.19 -2.45
N TRP A 138 1.98 9.89 -2.46
CA TRP A 138 2.92 8.85 -2.89
C TRP A 138 2.40 7.95 -4.03
N GLY A 139 1.11 8.07 -4.38
CA GLY A 139 0.46 7.22 -5.38
C GLY A 139 0.39 5.77 -4.94
N VAL A 140 0.23 5.52 -3.64
CA VAL A 140 0.11 4.18 -3.05
C VAL A 140 -1.27 4.09 -2.42
N ASP A 141 -2.12 3.17 -2.85
CA ASP A 141 -3.47 3.03 -2.31
C ASP A 141 -3.48 2.19 -1.01
N GLU A 142 -4.36 2.48 -0.04
CA GLU A 142 -4.49 1.73 1.21
C GLU A 142 -4.96 0.30 0.97
N VAL A 143 -6.02 0.18 0.20
CA VAL A 143 -6.55 -1.11 -0.21
C VAL A 143 -5.66 -1.59 -1.35
N ASP A 144 -5.01 -2.74 -1.21
CA ASP A 144 -4.56 -3.50 -2.37
C ASP A 144 -5.80 -3.84 -3.19
N HIS A 145 -6.20 -2.92 -4.09
CA HIS A 145 -7.30 -3.17 -5.03
C HIS A 145 -7.00 -4.41 -5.88
N ASP A 146 -5.73 -4.73 -6.00
CA ASP A 146 -5.20 -5.97 -6.51
C ASP A 146 -5.68 -7.15 -5.65
N ASP A 147 -5.42 -7.24 -4.35
CA ASP A 147 -5.65 -8.50 -3.60
C ASP A 147 -7.14 -8.92 -3.48
N GLU A 148 -8.09 -8.00 -3.29
CA GLU A 148 -9.53 -8.38 -3.18
C GLU A 148 -10.19 -8.62 -4.55
N ARG A 149 -9.78 -7.90 -5.61
CA ARG A 149 -10.29 -8.13 -6.98
C ARG A 149 -9.59 -9.30 -7.64
N LEU A 150 -8.28 -9.46 -7.44
CA LEU A 150 -7.49 -10.64 -7.83
C LEU A 150 -7.99 -11.87 -7.07
N GLY A 151 -8.23 -11.77 -5.76
CA GLY A 151 -8.79 -12.85 -4.98
C GLY A 151 -10.15 -13.32 -5.52
N ARG A 152 -11.03 -12.37 -5.89
CA ARG A 152 -12.29 -12.67 -6.59
C ARG A 152 -12.07 -13.27 -7.98
N LEU A 153 -11.13 -12.74 -8.77
CA LEU A 153 -10.77 -13.26 -10.09
C LEU A 153 -10.26 -14.69 -10.00
N CYS A 154 -9.31 -14.96 -9.09
CA CYS A 154 -8.77 -16.27 -8.80
C CYS A 154 -9.86 -17.23 -8.34
N ALA A 155 -10.75 -16.81 -7.44
CA ALA A 155 -11.90 -17.60 -7.00
C ALA A 155 -12.86 -17.94 -8.16
N LEU A 156 -13.15 -16.98 -9.05
CA LEU A 156 -13.99 -17.19 -10.24
C LEU A 156 -13.31 -18.14 -11.25
N LEU A 157 -12.02 -17.97 -11.48
CA LEU A 157 -11.23 -18.85 -12.35
C LEU A 157 -11.18 -20.27 -11.79
N ARG A 158 -10.95 -20.44 -10.48
CA ARG A 158 -11.01 -21.72 -9.76
C ARG A 158 -12.40 -22.36 -9.85
N ALA A 159 -13.46 -21.61 -9.59
CA ALA A 159 -14.83 -22.12 -9.66
C ALA A 159 -15.20 -22.60 -11.09
N LYS A 160 -14.76 -21.90 -12.14
CA LYS A 160 -14.95 -22.38 -13.52
C LYS A 160 -14.07 -23.58 -13.86
N LEU A 161 -12.87 -23.65 -13.31
CA LEU A 161 -12.00 -24.83 -13.44
C LEU A 161 -12.67 -26.06 -12.84
N GLU A 162 -13.29 -25.93 -11.66
CA GLU A 162 -14.03 -27.02 -11.01
C GLU A 162 -15.27 -27.44 -11.80
N GLN A 163 -16.02 -26.47 -12.35
CA GLN A 163 -17.20 -26.76 -13.19
C GLN A 163 -16.83 -27.50 -14.49
N THR A 164 -15.68 -27.18 -15.09
CA THR A 164 -15.19 -27.82 -16.32
C THR A 164 -14.41 -29.12 -16.07
N ALA A 165 -13.96 -29.37 -14.84
CA ALA A 165 -13.25 -30.57 -14.42
C ALA A 165 -14.16 -31.66 -13.80
N THR A 166 -15.48 -31.58 -13.99
CA THR A 166 -16.49 -32.55 -13.52
C THR A 166 -16.37 -33.92 -14.23
N GLY A 167 -15.29 -34.64 -13.94
CA GLY A 167 -15.00 -36.03 -14.30
C GLY A 167 -14.12 -36.69 -13.23
N PRO A 168 -14.05 -38.03 -13.16
CA PRO A 168 -13.53 -38.75 -11.99
C PRO A 168 -12.09 -38.34 -11.66
N ALA A 169 -11.92 -37.97 -10.37
CA ALA A 169 -10.80 -37.22 -9.83
C ALA A 169 -9.45 -37.93 -10.00
N GLY A 170 -8.51 -37.21 -10.61
CA GLY A 170 -7.09 -37.49 -10.59
C GLY A 170 -6.32 -36.24 -11.01
N ALA A 171 -5.12 -36.01 -10.44
CA ALA A 171 -4.29 -34.84 -10.74
C ALA A 171 -4.06 -34.63 -12.26
N THR A 172 -4.03 -35.72 -13.03
CA THR A 172 -3.92 -35.72 -14.49
C THR A 172 -5.14 -35.08 -15.18
N ALA A 173 -6.36 -35.29 -14.66
CA ALA A 173 -7.58 -34.68 -15.19
C ALA A 173 -7.64 -33.18 -14.88
N LYS A 174 -7.24 -32.76 -13.66
CA LYS A 174 -7.12 -31.35 -13.25
C LYS A 174 -6.13 -30.62 -14.18
N ARG A 175 -4.95 -31.21 -14.43
CA ARG A 175 -3.92 -30.66 -15.34
C ARG A 175 -4.40 -30.56 -16.79
N GLN A 176 -5.19 -31.52 -17.27
CA GLN A 176 -5.78 -31.45 -18.61
C GLN A 176 -6.87 -30.37 -18.72
N ALA A 177 -7.69 -30.17 -17.69
CA ALA A 177 -8.69 -29.10 -17.64
C ALA A 177 -8.02 -27.71 -17.65
N LEU A 178 -6.98 -27.52 -16.83
CA LEU A 178 -6.15 -26.31 -16.81
C LEU A 178 -5.57 -25.99 -18.18
N ARG A 179 -5.00 -27.01 -18.85
CA ARG A 179 -4.47 -26.87 -20.21
C ARG A 179 -5.54 -26.45 -21.24
N ARG A 180 -6.77 -26.97 -21.11
CA ARG A 180 -7.89 -26.60 -22.00
C ARG A 180 -8.37 -25.17 -21.77
N ILE A 181 -8.31 -24.70 -20.54
CA ILE A 181 -8.69 -23.32 -20.19
C ILE A 181 -7.60 -22.35 -20.62
N PHE A 182 -6.33 -22.67 -20.36
CA PHE A 182 -5.19 -21.88 -20.82
C PHE A 182 -5.23 -21.71 -22.35
N LYS A 183 -5.46 -22.80 -23.10
CA LYS A 183 -5.66 -22.76 -24.56
C LYS A 183 -6.86 -21.94 -25.04
N ARG A 184 -7.84 -21.66 -24.18
CA ARG A 184 -8.98 -20.82 -24.53
C ARG A 184 -8.62 -19.33 -24.43
N TYR A 185 -7.62 -19.02 -23.63
CA TYR A 185 -7.13 -17.67 -23.37
C TYR A 185 -5.99 -17.30 -24.32
N ASP A 186 -5.06 -18.23 -24.53
CA ASP A 186 -4.01 -18.20 -25.56
C ASP A 186 -4.65 -18.38 -26.95
N ARG A 187 -5.04 -17.26 -27.57
CA ARG A 187 -5.77 -17.24 -28.85
C ARG A 187 -4.85 -17.44 -30.04
N ASP A 188 -3.61 -16.98 -29.91
CA ASP A 188 -2.59 -17.12 -30.95
C ASP A 188 -1.83 -18.45 -30.87
N GLU A 189 -2.14 -19.29 -29.88
CA GLU A 189 -1.48 -20.58 -29.59
C GLU A 189 0.03 -20.44 -29.38
N SER A 190 0.48 -19.27 -28.92
CA SER A 190 1.89 -18.99 -28.64
C SER A 190 2.40 -19.73 -27.41
N GLY A 191 1.52 -20.32 -26.60
CA GLY A 191 1.85 -21.00 -25.37
C GLY A 191 2.02 -20.07 -24.17
N ASN A 192 1.78 -18.76 -24.35
CA ASN A 192 1.81 -17.75 -23.30
C ASN A 192 0.63 -16.80 -23.45
N ILE A 193 0.17 -16.19 -22.36
CA ILE A 193 -0.92 -15.21 -22.39
C ILE A 193 -0.31 -13.81 -22.39
N THR A 194 -0.64 -13.03 -23.43
CA THR A 194 -0.24 -11.62 -23.55
C THR A 194 -1.19 -10.69 -22.78
N PRO A 195 -0.79 -9.43 -22.49
CA PRO A 195 -1.67 -8.46 -21.82
C PRO A 195 -3.02 -8.25 -22.54
N ASP A 196 -3.01 -8.22 -23.88
CA ASP A 196 -4.22 -8.07 -24.69
C ASP A 196 -5.15 -9.27 -24.57
N GLU A 197 -4.60 -10.48 -24.57
CA GLU A 197 -5.37 -11.71 -24.36
C GLU A 197 -5.93 -11.77 -22.95
N PHE A 198 -5.13 -11.38 -21.96
CA PHE A 198 -5.54 -11.32 -20.58
C PHE A 198 -6.68 -10.31 -20.37
N ALA A 199 -6.63 -9.13 -21.01
CA ALA A 199 -7.73 -8.15 -20.99
C ALA A 199 -9.03 -8.71 -21.56
N LEU A 200 -8.94 -9.45 -22.68
CA LEU A 200 -10.10 -10.12 -23.28
C LEU A 200 -10.68 -11.19 -22.36
N VAL A 201 -9.84 -11.90 -21.61
CA VAL A 201 -10.30 -12.84 -20.58
C VAL A 201 -11.11 -12.10 -19.53
N LEU A 202 -10.58 -11.05 -18.90
CA LEU A 202 -11.29 -10.27 -17.88
C LEU A 202 -12.64 -9.72 -18.38
N ALA A 203 -12.66 -9.20 -19.61
CA ALA A 203 -13.88 -8.71 -20.26
C ALA A 203 -14.94 -9.81 -20.43
N ASN A 204 -14.54 -11.03 -20.80
CA ASN A 204 -15.44 -12.19 -20.89
C ASN A 204 -16.05 -12.60 -19.55
N TYR A 205 -15.44 -12.20 -18.43
CA TYR A 205 -15.95 -12.42 -17.07
C TYR A 205 -16.70 -11.21 -16.50
N MET A 206 -16.98 -10.18 -17.31
CA MET A 206 -17.58 -8.91 -16.86
C MET A 206 -16.74 -8.21 -15.77
N ILE A 207 -15.44 -8.47 -15.73
CA ILE A 207 -14.50 -7.78 -14.85
C ILE A 207 -13.95 -6.60 -15.64
N HIS A 208 -14.45 -5.41 -15.32
CA HIS A 208 -13.96 -4.17 -15.88
C HIS A 208 -12.67 -3.77 -15.18
N VAL A 209 -11.58 -3.73 -15.94
CA VAL A 209 -10.28 -3.23 -15.49
C VAL A 209 -9.94 -1.99 -16.32
N GLU A 210 -9.61 -0.90 -15.64
CA GLU A 210 -9.14 0.32 -16.31
C GLU A 210 -7.76 0.11 -16.94
N GLU A 211 -7.45 0.85 -17.98
CA GLU A 211 -6.25 0.67 -18.82
C GLU A 211 -4.93 0.75 -18.01
N GLY A 212 -4.91 1.55 -16.93
CA GLY A 212 -3.75 1.64 -16.02
C GLY A 212 -3.66 0.51 -14.97
N GLN A 213 -4.75 -0.21 -14.72
CA GLN A 213 -4.84 -1.28 -13.70
C GLN A 213 -4.55 -2.66 -14.31
N LEU A 214 -4.73 -2.82 -15.62
CA LEU A 214 -4.45 -4.08 -16.32
C LEU A 214 -2.99 -4.49 -16.19
N GLY A 215 -2.06 -3.54 -16.32
CA GLY A 215 -0.63 -3.82 -16.17
C GLY A 215 -0.25 -4.27 -14.76
N VAL A 216 -0.90 -3.73 -13.74
CA VAL A 216 -0.66 -4.10 -12.33
C VAL A 216 -1.14 -5.52 -12.06
N VAL A 217 -2.37 -5.83 -12.48
CA VAL A 217 -2.93 -7.19 -12.40
C VAL A 217 -2.07 -8.17 -13.19
N PHE A 218 -1.63 -7.80 -14.39
CA PHE A 218 -0.82 -8.65 -15.26
C PHE A 218 0.54 -8.95 -14.64
N ASN A 219 1.23 -7.94 -14.11
CA ASN A 219 2.49 -8.10 -13.40
C ASN A 219 2.36 -8.93 -12.13
N HIS A 220 1.16 -9.03 -11.56
CA HIS A 220 0.93 -9.97 -10.49
C HIS A 220 1.12 -11.39 -11.00
N PHE A 221 0.55 -11.76 -12.15
CA PHE A 221 0.68 -13.12 -12.71
C PHE A 221 2.05 -13.42 -13.33
N ASP A 222 2.71 -12.41 -13.92
CA ASP A 222 4.03 -12.48 -14.56
C ASP A 222 5.15 -12.34 -13.51
N GLN A 223 5.57 -13.46 -12.91
CA GLN A 223 6.56 -13.45 -11.81
C GLN A 223 7.98 -13.24 -12.31
N ASP A 224 8.28 -13.73 -13.50
CA ASP A 224 9.61 -13.62 -14.09
C ASP A 224 9.83 -12.31 -14.86
N GLY A 225 8.78 -11.50 -15.02
CA GLY A 225 8.82 -10.21 -15.68
C GLY A 225 9.05 -10.32 -17.18
N SER A 226 8.70 -11.47 -17.78
CA SER A 226 8.86 -11.72 -19.22
C SER A 226 7.91 -10.90 -20.08
N GLY A 227 6.92 -10.22 -19.48
CA GLY A 227 5.84 -9.51 -20.15
C GLY A 227 4.78 -10.45 -20.72
N ARG A 228 4.79 -11.72 -20.31
CA ARG A 228 3.90 -12.80 -20.77
C ARG A 228 3.62 -13.73 -19.60
N ILE A 229 2.39 -14.24 -19.50
CA ILE A 229 2.06 -15.24 -18.46
C ILE A 229 2.18 -16.63 -19.05
N ASP A 230 3.12 -17.42 -18.53
CA ASP A 230 3.29 -18.81 -18.96
C ASP A 230 2.32 -19.78 -18.24
N PHE A 231 2.29 -21.03 -18.70
CA PHE A 231 1.39 -22.05 -18.12
C PHE A 231 1.70 -22.39 -16.66
N MET A 232 2.97 -22.35 -16.25
CA MET A 232 3.40 -22.63 -14.89
C MET A 232 3.06 -21.48 -13.95
N GLU A 233 3.28 -20.24 -14.36
CA GLU A 233 2.87 -19.03 -13.65
C GLU A 233 1.36 -18.98 -13.44
N PHE A 234 0.60 -19.28 -14.50
CA PHE A 234 -0.85 -19.38 -14.43
C PHE A 234 -1.34 -20.41 -13.41
N ILE A 235 -0.69 -21.60 -13.35
CA ILE A 235 -1.02 -22.63 -12.35
C ILE A 235 -0.60 -22.21 -10.96
N HIS A 236 0.60 -21.67 -10.80
CA HIS A 236 1.15 -21.27 -9.51
C HIS A 236 0.19 -20.31 -8.81
N TYR A 237 -0.29 -19.27 -9.49
CA TYR A 237 -1.26 -18.33 -8.91
C TYR A 237 -2.62 -18.95 -8.59
N LEU A 238 -3.08 -19.90 -9.40
CA LEU A 238 -4.35 -20.57 -9.13
C LEU A 238 -4.30 -21.53 -7.95
N TYR A 239 -3.14 -22.03 -7.53
CA TYR A 239 -3.01 -22.99 -6.43
C TYR A 239 -2.17 -22.50 -5.24
N LYS A 240 -1.68 -21.26 -5.28
CA LYS A 240 -0.90 -20.64 -4.21
C LYS A 240 -1.58 -20.75 -2.82
N ASP A 241 -2.92 -20.78 -2.77
CA ASP A 241 -3.68 -20.85 -1.51
C ASP A 241 -3.96 -22.30 -1.00
N GLU A 242 -3.66 -23.35 -1.78
CA GLU A 242 -3.84 -24.74 -1.31
C GLU A 242 -2.64 -25.25 -0.47
N GLU A 243 -1.48 -24.58 -0.51
CA GLU A 243 -0.26 -25.02 0.19
C GLU A 243 -0.06 -24.39 1.59
N GLU A 244 -0.83 -23.37 1.97
CA GLU A 244 -0.72 -22.68 3.27
C GLU A 244 -1.85 -23.03 4.29
N MET A 245 -2.69 -24.03 4.02
CA MET A 245 -3.72 -24.53 4.96
C MET A 245 -3.38 -25.88 5.60
#